data_AF-A0A923HS52-F1
#
_entry.id   AF-A0A923HS52-F1
#
_cell.length_a   1.000
_cell.length_b   1.000
_cell.length_c   1.000
_cell.angle_alpha   90.00
_cell.angle_beta   90.00
_cell.angle_gamma   90.00
#
_symmetry.space_group_name_H-M   'P 1'
#
loop_
_entity.id
_entity.type
_entity.pdbx_description
1 polymer ?
#
loop_
_entity_poly.entity_id
_entity_poly.type
_entity_poly.pdbx_seq_one_letter_code
_entity_poly.pdbx_strand_id
1 'polypeptide(L)'
;MRDIRDCKQGDWVVIGQKDGEAGSVAKFEDRRDFCAHYDEGKIKNESASQYQTGWSAGNYQFWNRIGLADGRAPRPQSFYAQQVSTEKIIKNKTPLNPAAYDVGWKAGNADYWFGIGDQDGSAAKNADTEKERAQSSGDITFNADAYRQGWSRGNEAYWTRLGFEDAHNGVSDKQFIDHQKRAQQTKLFVRENAYRQAWDQEIVEYWKRVGWADATSGWDVYMRRIDAKKRDLKFSEAEYQAMWEKRLQQYWTDAGHDDGFGQPNRFEERNANARNDKLFVLARSRDDYMQAWYAENARYCSPQNAFEFGRRSAYFALNVCGQNVQGRAQHGYVSGERYESVMRERARVERDLSSTIDRRNDTDDKLRRLEKEIKRDQDNKDRPRNDETARIDKKREQDRAELSRYIRDLNRKIDDLEMWRHRHIEQLEQIMRSL
;
A
#
# COMPACT_ATOMS: atom_id res chain seq x y z
N MET A 1 -42.48 9.56 -4.10
CA MET A 1 -41.98 8.76 -5.25
C MET A 1 -42.07 7.24 -5.02
N ARG A 2 -41.77 6.71 -3.83
CA ARG A 2 -41.88 5.27 -3.54
C ARG A 2 -43.33 4.74 -3.60
N ASP A 3 -44.25 5.44 -2.93
CA ASP A 3 -45.66 5.05 -2.87
C ASP A 3 -46.36 5.06 -4.25
N ILE A 4 -45.99 6.00 -5.13
CA ILE A 4 -46.49 6.07 -6.52
C ILE A 4 -46.01 4.85 -7.33
N ARG A 5 -44.77 4.41 -7.11
CA ARG A 5 -44.22 3.22 -7.77
C ARG A 5 -44.96 1.96 -7.32
N ASP A 6 -45.25 1.86 -6.03
CA ASP A 6 -45.95 0.72 -5.46
C ASP A 6 -47.39 0.62 -6.01
N CYS A 7 -48.10 1.76 -6.14
CA CYS A 7 -49.42 1.80 -6.79
C CYS A 7 -49.38 1.34 -8.27
N LYS A 8 -48.37 1.77 -9.04
CA LYS A 8 -48.20 1.35 -10.45
C LYS A 8 -47.86 -0.13 -10.61
N GLN A 9 -47.18 -0.72 -9.62
CA GLN A 9 -46.91 -2.16 -9.59
C GLN A 9 -48.17 -2.96 -9.27
N GLY A 10 -49.03 -2.45 -8.38
CA GLY A 10 -50.30 -3.07 -8.03
C GLY A 10 -50.17 -4.33 -7.16
N ASP A 11 -49.01 -4.55 -6.54
CA ASP A 11 -48.80 -5.63 -5.58
C ASP A 11 -49.27 -5.19 -4.19
N TRP A 12 -50.55 -5.47 -3.91
CA TRP A 12 -51.19 -5.09 -2.66
C TRP A 12 -50.61 -5.81 -1.45
N VAL A 13 -50.05 -7.01 -1.61
CA VAL A 13 -49.34 -7.72 -0.53
C VAL A 13 -48.09 -6.92 -0.14
N VAL A 14 -47.28 -6.50 -1.10
CA VAL A 14 -46.05 -5.72 -0.82
C VAL A 14 -46.37 -4.33 -0.26
N ILE A 15 -47.42 -3.66 -0.75
CA ILE A 15 -47.88 -2.37 -0.19
C ILE A 15 -48.26 -2.55 1.28
N GLY A 16 -49.12 -3.53 1.57
CA GLY A 16 -49.54 -3.84 2.93
C GLY A 16 -48.34 -4.16 3.83
N GLN A 17 -47.43 -5.01 3.36
CA GLN A 17 -46.23 -5.40 4.13
C GLN A 17 -45.38 -4.18 4.51
N LYS A 18 -45.10 -3.26 3.59
CA LYS A 18 -44.33 -2.05 3.89
C LYS A 18 -45.01 -1.17 4.95
N ASP A 19 -46.33 -1.01 4.86
CA ASP A 19 -47.09 -0.22 5.83
C ASP A 19 -47.10 -0.88 7.22
N GLY A 20 -47.22 -2.21 7.26
CA GLY A 20 -47.10 -3.00 8.49
C GLY A 20 -45.70 -2.93 9.10
N GLU A 21 -44.65 -3.04 8.29
CA GLU A 21 -43.25 -2.93 8.71
C GLU A 21 -42.87 -1.54 9.21
N ALA A 22 -43.59 -0.50 8.77
CA ALA A 22 -43.45 0.86 9.28
C ALA A 22 -44.12 1.04 10.67
N GLY A 23 -44.87 0.04 11.12
CA GLY A 23 -45.67 0.09 12.35
C GLY A 23 -46.92 0.96 12.20
N SER A 24 -47.45 1.13 10.99
CA SER A 24 -48.67 1.92 10.75
C SER A 24 -49.92 1.08 10.99
N VAL A 25 -51.03 1.72 11.37
CA VAL A 25 -52.36 1.08 11.30
C VAL A 25 -52.69 0.64 9.87
N ALA A 26 -53.51 -0.40 9.73
CA ALA A 26 -53.99 -0.83 8.42
C ALA A 26 -54.84 0.29 7.78
N LYS A 27 -54.44 0.75 6.59
CA LYS A 27 -55.05 1.89 5.87
C LYS A 27 -55.37 1.53 4.43
N PHE A 28 -56.05 0.40 4.22
CA PHE A 28 -56.38 -0.04 2.87
C PHE A 28 -57.17 1.03 2.10
N GLU A 29 -58.18 1.64 2.73
CA GLU A 29 -59.02 2.67 2.09
C GLU A 29 -58.20 3.89 1.67
N ASP A 30 -57.38 4.46 2.57
CA ASP A 30 -56.50 5.60 2.24
C ASP A 30 -55.52 5.24 1.10
N ARG A 31 -54.99 4.00 1.11
CA ARG A 31 -54.06 3.51 0.07
C ARG A 31 -54.76 3.27 -1.25
N ARG A 32 -55.98 2.71 -1.24
CA ARG A 32 -56.82 2.52 -2.41
C ARG A 32 -57.11 3.86 -3.06
N ASP A 33 -57.58 4.82 -2.28
CA ASP A 33 -57.93 6.14 -2.77
C ASP A 33 -56.70 6.84 -3.34
N PHE A 34 -55.56 6.78 -2.66
CA PHE A 34 -54.30 7.32 -3.19
C PHE A 34 -53.90 6.64 -4.51
N CYS A 35 -53.94 5.30 -4.60
CA CYS A 35 -53.53 4.59 -5.81
C CYS A 35 -54.51 4.75 -6.99
N ALA A 36 -55.80 4.97 -6.73
CA ALA A 36 -56.81 5.22 -7.76
C ALA A 36 -56.49 6.47 -8.60
N HIS A 37 -55.81 7.47 -8.00
CA HIS A 37 -55.37 8.67 -8.71
C HIS A 37 -54.22 8.41 -9.72
N TYR A 38 -53.58 7.24 -9.67
CA TYR A 38 -52.42 6.93 -10.52
C TYR A 38 -52.66 5.75 -11.47
N ASP A 39 -53.36 4.69 -11.02
CA ASP A 39 -53.68 3.52 -11.84
C ASP A 39 -54.82 2.70 -11.21
N GLU A 40 -56.07 3.12 -11.44
CA GLU A 40 -57.27 2.45 -10.92
C GLU A 40 -57.40 0.99 -11.39
N GLY A 41 -56.87 0.64 -12.57
CA GLY A 41 -56.89 -0.71 -13.12
C GLY A 41 -56.07 -1.73 -12.33
N LYS A 42 -55.24 -1.27 -11.38
CA LYS A 42 -54.49 -2.14 -10.45
C LYS A 42 -55.26 -2.46 -9.16
N ILE A 43 -56.41 -1.85 -8.93
CA ILE A 43 -57.28 -2.14 -7.78
C ILE A 43 -58.26 -3.24 -8.21
N LYS A 44 -58.17 -4.40 -7.57
CA LYS A 44 -59.03 -5.56 -7.82
C LYS A 44 -59.87 -5.88 -6.59
N ASN A 45 -60.87 -6.74 -6.77
CA ASN A 45 -61.72 -7.20 -5.67
C ASN A 45 -60.89 -7.89 -4.56
N GLU A 46 -59.82 -8.62 -4.91
CA GLU A 46 -58.94 -9.25 -3.92
C GLU A 46 -57.92 -8.30 -3.25
N SER A 47 -57.74 -7.07 -3.74
CA SER A 47 -56.71 -6.13 -3.26
C SER A 47 -56.77 -5.85 -1.77
N ALA A 48 -57.99 -5.74 -1.20
CA ALA A 48 -58.18 -5.54 0.23
C ALA A 48 -57.63 -6.71 1.06
N SER A 49 -57.92 -7.94 0.64
CA SER A 49 -57.45 -9.16 1.31
C SER A 49 -55.94 -9.36 1.17
N GLN A 50 -55.39 -9.04 0.00
CA GLN A 50 -53.94 -9.07 -0.27
C GLN A 50 -53.20 -8.04 0.58
N TYR A 51 -53.70 -6.81 0.64
CA TYR A 51 -53.17 -5.77 1.51
C TYR A 51 -53.19 -6.19 2.97
N GLN A 52 -54.32 -6.70 3.47
CA GLN A 52 -54.43 -7.12 4.86
C GLN A 52 -53.46 -8.26 5.21
N THR A 53 -53.26 -9.20 4.28
CA THR A 53 -52.31 -10.31 4.43
C THR A 53 -50.88 -9.78 4.52
N GLY A 54 -50.47 -8.93 3.58
CA GLY A 54 -49.16 -8.30 3.59
C GLY A 54 -48.93 -7.47 4.85
N TRP A 55 -49.90 -6.64 5.23
CA TRP A 55 -49.85 -5.79 6.41
C TRP A 55 -49.68 -6.59 7.70
N SER A 56 -50.38 -7.71 7.83
CA SER A 56 -50.24 -8.59 8.99
C SER A 56 -48.82 -9.18 9.08
N ALA A 57 -48.23 -9.59 7.94
CA ALA A 57 -46.85 -10.05 7.88
C ALA A 57 -45.84 -8.93 8.21
N GLY A 58 -46.07 -7.72 7.71
CA GLY A 58 -45.23 -6.56 8.00
C GLY A 58 -45.29 -6.13 9.47
N ASN A 59 -46.48 -6.12 10.07
CA ASN A 59 -46.65 -5.83 11.49
C ASN A 59 -45.95 -6.86 12.37
N TYR A 60 -46.03 -8.16 11.99
CA TYR A 60 -45.25 -9.21 12.63
C TYR A 60 -43.76 -8.90 12.56
N GLN A 61 -43.22 -8.57 11.38
CA GLN A 61 -41.80 -8.25 11.22
C GLN A 61 -41.37 -7.02 12.01
N PHE A 62 -42.21 -5.99 12.09
CA PHE A 62 -41.93 -4.79 12.90
C PHE A 62 -41.72 -5.16 14.37
N TRP A 63 -42.68 -5.86 14.98
CA TRP A 63 -42.60 -6.24 16.39
C TRP A 63 -41.51 -7.27 16.65
N ASN A 64 -41.32 -8.23 15.73
CA ASN A 64 -40.24 -9.20 15.81
C ASN A 64 -38.86 -8.52 15.80
N ARG A 65 -38.66 -7.49 14.97
CA ARG A 65 -37.40 -6.74 14.91
C ARG A 65 -37.12 -5.96 16.19
N ILE A 66 -38.14 -5.35 16.79
CA ILE A 66 -38.02 -4.68 18.10
C ILE A 66 -37.67 -5.71 19.16
N GLY A 67 -38.41 -6.82 19.23
CA GLY A 67 -38.12 -7.92 20.16
C GLY A 67 -36.69 -8.41 20.03
N LEU A 68 -36.23 -8.70 18.80
CA LEU A 68 -34.86 -9.14 18.52
C LEU A 68 -33.80 -8.17 19.05
N ALA A 69 -34.00 -6.87 18.82
CA ALA A 69 -33.08 -5.85 19.31
C ALA A 69 -33.05 -5.80 20.86
N ASP A 70 -34.21 -5.86 21.50
CA ASP A 70 -34.33 -5.82 22.96
C ASP A 70 -33.75 -7.08 23.62
N GLY A 71 -33.98 -8.26 23.02
CA GLY A 71 -33.40 -9.52 23.48
C GLY A 71 -31.87 -9.51 23.40
N ARG A 72 -31.30 -8.91 22.34
CA ARG A 72 -29.84 -8.73 22.20
C ARG A 72 -29.26 -7.69 23.16
N ALA A 73 -30.06 -6.70 23.57
CA ALA A 73 -29.69 -5.59 24.44
C ALA A 73 -29.95 -5.90 25.93
N PRO A 74 -29.68 -7.15 26.34
CA PRO A 74 -30.27 -7.86 27.48
C PRO A 74 -31.40 -7.12 28.22
N ARG A 75 -32.54 -6.86 27.56
CA ARG A 75 -33.73 -6.30 28.21
C ARG A 75 -34.62 -7.43 28.73
N PRO A 76 -35.30 -7.28 29.89
CA PRO A 76 -36.25 -8.28 30.35
C PRO A 76 -37.41 -8.42 29.35
N GLN A 77 -38.02 -9.60 29.27
CA GLN A 77 -39.14 -9.83 28.35
C GLN A 77 -40.32 -8.87 28.61
N SER A 78 -40.49 -8.48 29.89
CA SER A 78 -41.48 -7.49 30.34
C SER A 78 -41.27 -6.09 29.76
N PHE A 79 -40.11 -5.81 29.15
CA PHE A 79 -39.79 -4.54 28.48
C PHE A 79 -40.73 -4.23 27.31
N TYR A 80 -41.47 -5.22 26.79
CA TYR A 80 -42.56 -5.00 25.85
C TYR A 80 -43.52 -3.89 26.31
N ALA A 81 -43.85 -3.85 27.61
CA ALA A 81 -44.74 -2.83 28.16
C ALA A 81 -44.17 -1.41 27.99
N GLN A 82 -42.84 -1.26 28.07
CA GLN A 82 -42.17 0.01 27.81
C GLN A 82 -42.16 0.33 26.31
N GLN A 83 -41.93 -0.65 25.44
CA GLN A 83 -41.97 -0.45 23.99
C GLN A 83 -43.32 0.07 23.51
N VAL A 84 -44.42 -0.47 24.06
CA VAL A 84 -45.79 -0.02 23.75
C VAL A 84 -46.02 1.44 24.13
N SER A 85 -45.32 1.95 25.13
CA SER A 85 -45.41 3.34 25.58
C SER A 85 -44.48 4.32 24.84
N THR A 86 -43.68 3.84 23.87
CA THR A 86 -42.77 4.72 23.14
C THR A 86 -43.53 5.69 22.22
N GLU A 87 -42.99 6.90 22.08
CA GLU A 87 -43.60 7.97 21.28
C GLU A 87 -43.91 7.51 19.84
N LYS A 88 -43.02 6.72 19.23
CA LYS A 88 -43.20 6.17 17.88
C LYS A 88 -44.43 5.28 17.78
N ILE A 89 -44.63 4.37 18.73
CA ILE A 89 -45.76 3.43 18.77
C ILE A 89 -47.06 4.19 19.00
N ILE A 90 -47.07 5.15 19.94
CA ILE A 90 -48.23 5.98 20.25
C ILE A 90 -48.63 6.85 19.05
N LYS A 91 -47.68 7.58 18.46
CA LYS A 91 -47.95 8.45 17.30
C LYS A 91 -48.46 7.68 16.10
N ASN A 92 -47.90 6.51 15.83
CA ASN A 92 -48.32 5.67 14.70
C ASN A 92 -49.58 4.85 14.99
N LYS A 93 -50.07 4.86 16.24
CA LYS A 93 -51.14 3.97 16.72
C LYS A 93 -50.87 2.51 16.37
N THR A 94 -49.61 2.08 16.46
CA THR A 94 -49.17 0.78 15.94
C THR A 94 -49.97 -0.36 16.57
N PRO A 95 -50.65 -1.20 15.78
CA PRO A 95 -51.36 -2.35 16.31
C PRO A 95 -50.40 -3.32 17.01
N LEU A 96 -50.77 -3.72 18.22
CA LEU A 96 -49.93 -4.51 19.13
C LEU A 96 -49.82 -5.96 18.66
N ASN A 97 -48.60 -6.51 18.73
CA ASN A 97 -48.35 -7.92 18.42
C ASN A 97 -47.36 -8.53 19.42
N PRO A 98 -47.82 -8.88 20.63
CA PRO A 98 -46.96 -9.42 21.68
C PRO A 98 -46.32 -10.76 21.28
N ALA A 99 -47.00 -11.58 20.47
CA ALA A 99 -46.47 -12.85 19.99
C ALA A 99 -45.27 -12.65 19.05
N ALA A 100 -45.36 -11.72 18.09
CA ALA A 100 -44.26 -11.41 17.20
C ALA A 100 -43.04 -10.84 17.94
N TYR A 101 -43.29 -9.93 18.89
CA TYR A 101 -42.26 -9.41 19.78
C TYR A 101 -41.59 -10.52 20.58
N ASP A 102 -42.37 -11.41 21.21
CA ASP A 102 -41.84 -12.53 22.00
C ASP A 102 -40.92 -13.45 21.19
N VAL A 103 -41.33 -13.82 19.97
CA VAL A 103 -40.49 -14.62 19.07
C VAL A 103 -39.18 -13.92 18.75
N GLY A 104 -39.23 -12.62 18.46
CA GLY A 104 -38.03 -11.81 18.20
C GLY A 104 -37.13 -11.75 19.43
N TRP A 105 -37.72 -11.46 20.59
CA TRP A 105 -37.01 -11.33 21.86
C TRP A 105 -36.29 -12.63 22.24
N LYS A 106 -36.95 -13.79 22.10
CA LYS A 106 -36.33 -15.10 22.34
C LYS A 106 -35.12 -15.34 21.44
N ALA A 107 -35.22 -14.99 20.15
CA ALA A 107 -34.09 -15.11 19.22
C ALA A 107 -32.93 -14.17 19.63
N GLY A 108 -33.24 -12.93 20.00
CA GLY A 108 -32.21 -11.97 20.40
C GLY A 108 -31.54 -12.32 21.72
N ASN A 109 -32.31 -12.84 22.68
CA ASN A 109 -31.82 -13.34 23.96
C ASN A 109 -30.92 -14.58 23.77
N ALA A 110 -31.27 -15.47 22.83
CA ALA A 110 -30.40 -16.57 22.45
C ALA A 110 -29.08 -16.06 21.86
N ASP A 111 -29.10 -15.08 20.94
CA ASP A 111 -27.89 -14.47 20.38
C ASP A 111 -27.00 -13.85 21.48
N TYR A 112 -27.60 -13.14 22.44
CA TYR A 112 -26.89 -12.55 23.56
C TYR A 112 -26.19 -13.61 24.41
N TRP A 113 -26.93 -14.62 24.88
CA TRP A 113 -26.37 -15.66 25.75
C TRP A 113 -25.36 -16.55 25.02
N PHE A 114 -25.55 -16.79 23.72
CA PHE A 114 -24.56 -17.43 22.87
C PHE A 114 -23.25 -16.63 22.83
N GLY A 115 -23.32 -15.30 22.64
CA GLY A 115 -22.14 -14.43 22.66
C GLY A 115 -21.43 -14.43 24.02
N ILE A 116 -22.17 -14.37 25.12
CA ILE A 116 -21.60 -14.45 26.48
C ILE A 116 -20.93 -15.82 26.70
N GLY A 117 -21.59 -16.90 26.29
CA GLY A 117 -21.04 -18.25 26.37
C GLY A 117 -19.73 -18.36 25.61
N ASP A 118 -19.70 -17.89 24.37
CA ASP A 118 -18.50 -17.89 23.53
C ASP A 118 -17.32 -17.15 24.15
N GLN A 119 -17.56 -15.95 24.68
CA GLN A 119 -16.55 -15.18 25.41
C GLN A 119 -16.02 -15.93 26.63
N ASP A 120 -16.92 -16.48 27.44
CA ASP A 120 -16.55 -17.24 28.64
C ASP A 120 -15.77 -18.52 28.28
N GLY A 121 -16.16 -19.21 27.21
CA GLY A 121 -15.46 -20.37 26.68
C GLY A 121 -14.05 -20.04 26.18
N SER A 122 -13.90 -18.98 25.38
CA SER A 122 -12.59 -18.53 24.88
C SER A 122 -11.66 -17.99 25.97
N ALA A 123 -12.24 -17.52 27.08
CA ALA A 123 -11.52 -17.13 28.29
C ALA A 123 -11.18 -18.31 29.21
N ALA A 124 -11.43 -19.55 28.79
CA ALA A 124 -11.16 -20.77 29.56
C ALA A 124 -11.89 -20.83 30.91
N LYS A 125 -13.07 -20.21 31.00
CA LYS A 125 -13.88 -20.29 32.22
C LYS A 125 -14.44 -21.70 32.41
N ASN A 126 -14.61 -22.07 33.66
CA ASN A 126 -15.00 -23.43 34.05
C ASN A 126 -16.49 -23.72 33.81
N ALA A 127 -16.86 -25.00 33.94
CA ALA A 127 -18.25 -25.44 33.77
C ALA A 127 -19.22 -24.86 34.83
N ASP A 128 -18.72 -24.42 35.99
CA ASP A 128 -19.54 -23.82 37.05
C ASP A 128 -20.02 -22.40 36.67
N THR A 129 -19.39 -21.76 35.69
CA THR A 129 -19.75 -20.41 35.20
C THR A 129 -21.18 -20.36 34.67
N GLU A 130 -21.72 -21.45 34.09
CA GLU A 130 -23.13 -21.50 33.67
C GLU A 130 -24.08 -21.21 34.85
N LYS A 131 -23.81 -21.79 36.02
CA LYS A 131 -24.64 -21.60 37.21
C LYS A 131 -24.56 -20.17 37.71
N GLU A 132 -23.37 -19.58 37.70
CA GLU A 132 -23.16 -18.18 38.06
C GLU A 132 -23.91 -17.23 37.10
N ARG A 133 -23.86 -17.51 35.80
CA ARG A 133 -24.62 -16.76 34.78
C ARG A 133 -26.13 -16.92 34.96
N ALA A 134 -26.61 -18.13 35.25
CA ALA A 134 -28.00 -18.37 35.54
C ALA A 134 -28.48 -17.58 36.76
N GLN A 135 -27.70 -17.57 37.85
CA GLN A 135 -28.01 -16.84 39.08
C GLN A 135 -27.92 -15.31 38.92
N SER A 136 -26.98 -14.82 38.11
CA SER A 136 -26.78 -13.38 37.87
C SER A 136 -27.62 -12.82 36.73
N SER A 137 -28.39 -13.65 36.02
CA SER A 137 -29.21 -13.24 34.87
C SER A 137 -30.34 -12.26 35.23
N GLY A 138 -30.74 -12.20 36.51
CA GLY A 138 -31.80 -11.32 36.98
C GLY A 138 -33.08 -11.47 36.15
N ASP A 139 -33.62 -10.36 35.67
CA ASP A 139 -34.88 -10.33 34.91
C ASP A 139 -34.73 -10.67 33.41
N ILE A 140 -33.50 -10.93 32.93
CA ILE A 140 -33.19 -11.07 31.50
C ILE A 140 -33.54 -12.46 30.95
N THR A 141 -33.96 -13.40 31.81
CA THR A 141 -34.16 -14.83 31.54
C THR A 141 -32.92 -15.49 30.93
N PHE A 142 -32.32 -16.42 31.67
CA PHE A 142 -31.17 -17.17 31.21
C PHE A 142 -31.55 -18.19 30.12
N ASN A 143 -30.86 -18.14 28.97
CA ASN A 143 -30.99 -19.15 27.92
C ASN A 143 -29.80 -20.12 27.97
N ALA A 144 -30.00 -21.24 28.67
CA ALA A 144 -28.95 -22.23 28.91
C ALA A 144 -28.42 -22.89 27.63
N ASP A 145 -29.31 -23.23 26.68
CA ASP A 145 -28.91 -23.93 25.46
C ASP A 145 -28.05 -23.04 24.56
N ALA A 146 -28.44 -21.78 24.39
CA ALA A 146 -27.66 -20.82 23.62
C ALA A 146 -26.30 -20.54 24.27
N TYR A 147 -26.29 -20.34 25.60
CA TYR A 147 -25.05 -20.18 26.36
C TYR A 147 -24.11 -21.38 26.20
N ARG A 148 -24.59 -22.61 26.36
CA ARG A 148 -23.76 -23.83 26.23
C ARG A 148 -23.21 -24.01 24.82
N GLN A 149 -23.99 -23.71 23.79
CA GLN A 149 -23.53 -23.74 22.40
C GLN A 149 -22.40 -22.73 22.16
N GLY A 150 -22.59 -21.49 22.62
CA GLY A 150 -21.57 -20.45 22.58
C GLY A 150 -20.31 -20.89 23.31
N TRP A 151 -20.45 -21.33 24.56
CA TRP A 151 -19.32 -21.78 25.38
C TRP A 151 -18.57 -22.95 24.78
N SER A 152 -19.28 -23.92 24.19
CA SER A 152 -18.66 -25.04 23.47
C SER A 152 -17.76 -24.55 22.34
N ARG A 153 -18.24 -23.61 21.51
CA ARG A 153 -17.47 -23.00 20.43
C ARG A 153 -16.28 -22.21 20.96
N GLY A 154 -16.50 -21.36 21.96
CA GLY A 154 -15.45 -20.55 22.55
C GLY A 154 -14.33 -21.38 23.18
N ASN A 155 -14.68 -22.47 23.87
CA ASN A 155 -13.74 -23.40 24.47
C ASN A 155 -12.94 -24.16 23.39
N GLU A 156 -13.58 -24.58 22.30
CA GLU A 156 -12.87 -25.13 21.15
C GLU A 156 -11.82 -24.14 20.61
N ALA A 157 -12.19 -22.87 20.44
CA ALA A 157 -11.26 -21.82 20.01
C ALA A 157 -10.11 -21.59 21.01
N TYR A 158 -10.37 -21.68 22.32
CA TYR A 158 -9.32 -21.61 23.35
C TYR A 158 -8.27 -22.71 23.15
N TRP A 159 -8.70 -23.97 23.01
CA TRP A 159 -7.78 -25.10 22.84
C TRP A 159 -7.06 -25.07 21.50
N THR A 160 -7.73 -24.66 20.42
CA THR A 160 -7.11 -24.43 19.11
C THR A 160 -6.00 -23.37 19.20
N ARG A 161 -6.27 -22.23 19.85
CA ARG A 161 -5.25 -21.19 20.06
C ARG A 161 -4.07 -21.72 20.88
N LEU A 162 -4.34 -22.47 21.95
CA LEU A 162 -3.29 -23.02 22.81
C LEU A 162 -2.38 -23.99 22.06
N GLY A 163 -2.96 -24.90 21.26
CA GLY A 163 -2.20 -25.83 20.43
C GLY A 163 -1.38 -25.12 19.35
N PHE A 164 -1.96 -24.09 18.73
CA PHE A 164 -1.24 -23.23 17.80
C PHE A 164 -0.04 -22.54 18.47
N GLU A 165 -0.24 -21.87 19.62
CA GLU A 165 0.81 -21.12 20.32
C GLU A 165 1.96 -22.03 20.76
N ASP A 166 1.65 -23.23 21.27
CA ASP A 166 2.67 -24.19 21.67
C ASP A 166 3.50 -24.66 20.46
N ALA A 167 2.85 -25.06 19.37
CA ALA A 167 3.55 -25.44 18.15
C ALA A 167 4.36 -24.28 17.55
N HIS A 168 3.79 -23.07 17.55
CA HIS A 168 4.41 -21.86 17.03
C HIS A 168 5.75 -21.55 17.72
N ASN A 169 5.81 -21.84 19.03
CA ASN A 169 6.99 -21.66 19.87
C ASN A 169 7.91 -22.90 19.92
N GLY A 170 7.57 -23.97 19.19
CA GLY A 170 8.34 -25.21 19.18
C GLY A 170 8.28 -25.95 20.52
N VAL A 171 7.12 -25.95 21.17
CA VAL A 171 6.82 -26.73 22.37
C VAL A 171 6.27 -28.10 21.96
N SER A 172 6.69 -29.16 22.66
CA SER A 172 6.26 -30.53 22.38
C SER A 172 4.76 -30.71 22.62
N ASP A 173 4.11 -31.53 21.79
CA ASP A 173 2.72 -31.98 21.99
C ASP A 173 2.49 -32.62 23.37
N LYS A 174 3.55 -33.16 24.02
CA LYS A 174 3.46 -33.64 25.41
C LYS A 174 3.02 -32.56 26.41
N GLN A 175 3.19 -31.28 26.10
CA GLN A 175 2.70 -30.16 26.91
C GLN A 175 1.18 -30.21 27.10
N PHE A 176 0.45 -30.86 26.18
CA PHE A 176 -0.97 -31.13 26.32
C PHE A 176 -1.32 -31.81 27.64
N ILE A 177 -0.48 -32.73 28.14
CA ILE A 177 -0.72 -33.45 29.39
C ILE A 177 -0.77 -32.48 30.58
N ASP A 178 0.09 -31.47 30.59
CA ASP A 178 0.11 -30.48 31.67
C ASP A 178 -1.02 -29.46 31.53
N HIS A 179 -1.39 -29.09 30.30
CA HIS A 179 -2.62 -28.33 30.06
C HIS A 179 -3.86 -29.08 30.51
N GLN A 180 -3.94 -30.38 30.23
CA GLN A 180 -5.04 -31.25 30.65
C GLN A 180 -5.14 -31.33 32.17
N LYS A 181 -4.01 -31.50 32.89
CA LYS A 181 -4.00 -31.47 34.36
C LYS A 181 -4.49 -30.14 34.92
N ARG A 182 -4.04 -29.01 34.36
CA ARG A 182 -4.51 -27.67 34.76
C ARG A 182 -6.00 -27.47 34.47
N ALA A 183 -6.48 -27.96 33.33
CA ALA A 183 -7.90 -27.94 32.98
C ALA A 183 -8.74 -28.76 33.96
N GLN A 184 -8.26 -29.93 34.38
CA GLN A 184 -8.93 -30.75 35.40
C GLN A 184 -9.01 -30.03 36.76
N GLN A 185 -7.93 -29.38 37.20
CA GLN A 185 -7.91 -28.59 38.44
C GLN A 185 -8.89 -27.41 38.41
N THR A 186 -9.04 -26.79 37.25
CA THR A 186 -9.94 -25.65 37.05
C THR A 186 -11.34 -26.06 36.60
N LYS A 187 -11.62 -27.36 36.42
CA LYS A 187 -12.86 -27.91 35.85
C LYS A 187 -13.21 -27.35 34.47
N LEU A 188 -12.21 -27.03 33.66
CA LEU A 188 -12.37 -26.70 32.25
C LEU A 188 -12.55 -27.98 31.43
N PHE A 189 -13.51 -27.98 30.50
CA PHE A 189 -13.70 -29.11 29.60
C PHE A 189 -12.57 -29.16 28.56
N VAL A 190 -11.93 -30.31 28.44
CA VAL A 190 -10.75 -30.51 27.58
C VAL A 190 -11.18 -30.81 26.14
N ARG A 191 -10.60 -30.09 25.17
CA ARG A 191 -10.81 -30.32 23.72
C ARG A 191 -9.51 -30.78 23.07
N GLU A 192 -9.15 -32.04 23.29
CA GLU A 192 -7.90 -32.63 22.77
C GLU A 192 -7.77 -32.52 21.24
N ASN A 193 -8.83 -32.87 20.51
CA ASN A 193 -8.82 -32.82 19.05
C ASN A 193 -8.52 -31.41 18.52
N ALA A 194 -9.13 -30.37 19.12
CA ALA A 194 -8.95 -28.98 18.72
C ALA A 194 -7.52 -28.48 18.95
N TYR A 195 -6.92 -28.88 20.09
CA TYR A 195 -5.52 -28.60 20.40
C TYR A 195 -4.58 -29.31 19.41
N ARG A 196 -4.70 -30.65 19.28
CA ARG A 196 -3.76 -31.45 18.48
C ARG A 196 -3.84 -31.11 17.00
N GLN A 197 -5.03 -30.87 16.47
CA GLN A 197 -5.20 -30.46 15.06
C GLN A 197 -4.48 -29.13 14.79
N ALA A 198 -4.62 -28.14 15.66
CA ALA A 198 -3.93 -26.86 15.51
C ALA A 198 -2.42 -27.00 15.67
N TRP A 199 -1.97 -27.81 16.63
CA TRP A 199 -0.56 -28.09 16.87
C TRP A 199 0.09 -28.79 15.66
N ASP A 200 -0.53 -29.83 15.13
CA ASP A 200 -0.03 -30.59 13.98
C ASP A 200 0.08 -29.74 12.70
N GLN A 201 -0.79 -28.75 12.53
CA GLN A 201 -0.72 -27.81 11.42
C GLN A 201 0.41 -26.80 11.60
N GLU A 202 0.50 -26.17 12.78
CA GLU A 202 1.45 -25.08 13.02
C GLU A 202 2.90 -25.57 13.23
N ILE A 203 3.12 -26.81 13.69
CA ILE A 203 4.49 -27.32 13.89
C ILE A 203 5.27 -27.39 12.57
N VAL A 204 4.57 -27.60 11.45
CA VAL A 204 5.15 -27.55 10.10
C VAL A 204 5.64 -26.14 9.78
N GLU A 205 4.83 -25.12 10.07
CA GLU A 205 5.18 -23.71 9.85
C GLU A 205 6.32 -23.24 10.77
N TYR A 206 6.37 -23.73 12.01
CA TYR A 206 7.52 -23.55 12.89
C TYR A 206 8.81 -24.05 12.21
N TRP A 207 8.81 -25.27 11.67
CA TRP A 207 10.01 -25.80 11.00
C TRP A 207 10.38 -25.04 9.73
N LYS A 208 9.41 -24.53 8.98
CA LYS A 208 9.67 -23.63 7.84
C LYS A 208 10.38 -22.34 8.27
N ARG A 209 9.90 -21.68 9.34
CA ARG A 209 10.53 -20.47 9.90
C ARG A 209 11.94 -20.75 10.41
N VAL A 210 12.11 -21.86 11.12
CA VAL A 210 13.42 -22.29 11.65
C VAL A 210 14.39 -22.61 10.52
N GLY A 211 13.97 -23.36 9.49
CA GLY A 211 14.80 -23.66 8.32
C GLY A 211 15.27 -22.41 7.58
N TRP A 212 14.40 -21.42 7.45
CA TRP A 212 14.78 -20.12 6.89
C TRP A 212 15.83 -19.40 7.73
N ALA A 213 15.68 -19.33 9.06
CA ALA A 213 16.65 -18.68 9.93
C ALA A 213 18.00 -19.42 9.97
N ASP A 214 17.94 -20.75 9.93
CA ASP A 214 19.09 -21.62 10.13
C ASP A 214 20.08 -21.63 8.97
N ALA A 215 19.58 -21.43 7.74
CA ALA A 215 20.35 -21.41 6.51
C ALA A 215 21.58 -20.49 6.55
N THR A 216 21.53 -19.42 7.35
CA THR A 216 22.65 -18.47 7.51
C THR A 216 23.23 -18.45 8.93
N SER A 217 23.08 -19.54 9.69
CA SER A 217 23.55 -19.64 11.08
C SER A 217 24.39 -20.89 11.36
N GLY A 218 24.61 -21.74 10.36
CA GLY A 218 25.43 -22.96 10.46
C GLY A 218 24.68 -24.20 10.94
N TRP A 219 23.36 -24.14 11.04
CA TRP A 219 22.51 -25.27 11.37
C TRP A 219 22.03 -25.96 10.09
N ASP A 220 22.18 -27.29 10.05
CA ASP A 220 21.72 -28.13 8.94
C ASP A 220 20.58 -29.07 9.37
N VAL A 221 20.07 -29.82 8.39
CA VAL A 221 18.99 -30.80 8.59
C VAL A 221 19.36 -31.83 9.66
N TYR A 222 20.61 -32.29 9.68
CA TYR A 222 21.08 -33.32 10.62
C TYR A 222 21.06 -32.82 12.06
N MET A 223 21.62 -31.62 12.31
CA MET A 223 21.63 -31.00 13.63
C MET A 223 20.20 -30.74 14.13
N ARG A 224 19.29 -30.29 13.25
CA ARG A 224 17.87 -30.09 13.62
C ARG A 224 17.10 -31.37 13.85
N ARG A 225 17.40 -32.45 13.13
CA ARG A 225 16.84 -33.77 13.43
C ARG A 225 17.21 -34.23 14.85
N ILE A 226 18.46 -33.98 15.26
CA ILE A 226 18.92 -34.29 16.63
C ILE A 226 18.24 -33.37 17.66
N ASP A 227 18.17 -32.06 17.39
CA ASP A 227 17.52 -31.08 18.27
C ASP A 227 16.03 -31.40 18.48
N ALA A 228 15.30 -31.69 17.40
CA ALA A 228 13.90 -32.09 17.43
C ALA A 228 13.70 -33.34 18.30
N LYS A 229 14.58 -34.35 18.16
CA LYS A 229 14.53 -35.56 18.99
C LYS A 229 14.80 -35.26 20.47
N LYS A 230 15.74 -34.37 20.78
CA LYS A 230 16.03 -33.94 22.17
C LYS A 230 14.86 -33.18 22.80
N ARG A 231 14.15 -32.38 21.99
CA ARG A 231 13.02 -31.56 22.41
C ARG A 231 11.67 -32.28 22.30
N ASP A 232 11.68 -33.55 21.85
CA ASP A 232 10.48 -34.34 21.61
C ASP A 232 9.47 -33.64 20.66
N LEU A 233 10.00 -33.06 19.58
CA LEU A 233 9.23 -32.39 18.54
C LEU A 233 9.09 -33.29 17.31
N LYS A 234 7.89 -33.32 16.74
CA LYS A 234 7.63 -33.91 15.42
C LYS A 234 8.40 -33.10 14.39
N PHE A 235 9.38 -33.71 13.73
CA PHE A 235 10.24 -33.03 12.76
C PHE A 235 9.66 -33.13 11.35
N SER A 236 9.33 -31.98 10.75
CA SER A 236 8.88 -31.85 9.37
C SER A 236 10.08 -31.63 8.45
N GLU A 237 10.82 -32.70 8.19
CA GLU A 237 12.12 -32.64 7.52
C GLU A 237 12.04 -32.06 6.11
N ALA A 238 11.06 -32.49 5.31
CA ALA A 238 10.91 -32.04 3.94
C ALA A 238 10.63 -30.53 3.87
N GLU A 239 9.75 -30.03 4.73
CA GLU A 239 9.40 -28.60 4.79
C GLU A 239 10.54 -27.74 5.35
N TYR A 240 11.24 -28.25 6.37
CA TYR A 240 12.46 -27.61 6.89
C TYR A 240 13.52 -27.48 5.80
N GLN A 241 13.86 -28.61 5.14
CA GLN A 241 14.90 -28.65 4.11
C GLN A 241 14.56 -27.75 2.93
N ALA A 242 13.30 -27.79 2.44
CA ALA A 242 12.87 -26.94 1.34
C ALA A 242 13.03 -25.45 1.65
N MET A 243 12.68 -25.02 2.88
CA MET A 243 12.83 -23.61 3.28
C MET A 243 14.27 -23.21 3.52
N TRP A 244 15.07 -24.11 4.07
CA TRP A 244 16.51 -23.93 4.26
C TRP A 244 17.24 -23.76 2.91
N GLU A 245 16.98 -24.66 1.96
CA GLU A 245 17.56 -24.59 0.60
C GLU A 245 17.09 -23.36 -0.17
N LYS A 246 15.82 -22.95 0.00
CA LYS A 246 15.27 -21.73 -0.59
C LYS A 246 15.98 -20.49 -0.05
N ARG A 247 16.22 -20.41 1.26
CA ARG A 247 16.96 -19.28 1.85
C ARG A 247 18.40 -19.23 1.36
N LEU A 248 19.08 -20.38 1.28
CA LEU A 248 20.45 -20.45 0.75
C LEU A 248 20.50 -19.98 -0.71
N GLN A 249 19.59 -20.44 -1.55
CA GLN A 249 19.47 -19.95 -2.93
C GLN A 249 19.33 -18.43 -2.95
N GLN A 250 18.39 -17.88 -2.16
CA GLN A 250 18.20 -16.42 -2.06
C GLN A 250 19.49 -15.71 -1.64
N TYR A 251 20.21 -16.23 -0.64
CA TYR A 251 21.46 -15.64 -0.18
C TYR A 251 22.52 -15.57 -1.30
N TRP A 252 22.70 -16.66 -2.05
CA TRP A 252 23.69 -16.69 -3.13
C TRP A 252 23.30 -15.80 -4.30
N THR A 253 22.01 -15.70 -4.63
CA THR A 253 21.48 -14.73 -5.60
C THR A 253 21.73 -13.30 -5.13
N ASP A 254 21.40 -12.96 -3.88
CA ASP A 254 21.62 -11.63 -3.29
C ASP A 254 23.10 -11.25 -3.33
N ALA A 255 23.99 -12.17 -2.93
CA ALA A 255 25.44 -11.96 -2.99
C ALA A 255 25.94 -11.71 -4.43
N GLY A 256 25.35 -12.39 -5.41
CA GLY A 256 25.66 -12.16 -6.82
C GLY A 256 25.21 -10.77 -7.30
N HIS A 257 24.06 -10.28 -6.84
CA HIS A 257 23.63 -8.91 -7.10
C HIS A 257 24.57 -7.88 -6.45
N ASP A 258 24.93 -8.09 -5.18
CA ASP A 258 25.78 -7.17 -4.41
C ASP A 258 27.20 -7.07 -4.98
N ASP A 259 27.77 -8.18 -5.44
CA ASP A 259 29.09 -8.23 -6.08
C ASP A 259 29.05 -7.92 -7.58
N GLY A 260 27.87 -7.57 -8.10
CA GLY A 260 27.67 -7.19 -9.49
C GLY A 260 27.99 -5.72 -9.76
N PHE A 261 27.41 -5.20 -10.85
CA PHE A 261 27.44 -3.79 -11.22
C PHE A 261 28.85 -3.16 -11.29
N GLY A 262 29.74 -3.74 -12.11
CA GLY A 262 31.09 -3.23 -12.32
C GLY A 262 32.14 -3.78 -11.36
N GLN A 263 31.74 -4.62 -10.41
CA GLN A 263 32.63 -5.28 -9.46
C GLN A 263 33.11 -6.66 -9.98
N PRO A 264 34.31 -7.12 -9.56
CA PRO A 264 34.82 -8.42 -9.94
C PRO A 264 34.02 -9.56 -9.33
N ASN A 265 34.04 -10.73 -9.97
CA ASN A 265 33.46 -11.94 -9.43
C ASN A 265 34.20 -12.40 -8.16
N ARG A 266 33.47 -12.55 -7.05
CA ARG A 266 34.01 -12.99 -5.75
C ARG A 266 33.47 -14.35 -5.29
N PHE A 267 32.86 -15.14 -6.17
CA PHE A 267 32.29 -16.43 -5.79
C PHE A 267 33.30 -17.34 -5.09
N GLU A 268 34.51 -17.49 -5.65
CA GLU A 268 35.54 -18.38 -5.07
C GLU A 268 36.00 -17.91 -3.69
N GLU A 269 36.10 -16.60 -3.48
CA GLU A 269 36.43 -16.00 -2.17
C GLU A 269 35.31 -16.28 -1.15
N ARG A 270 34.05 -16.06 -1.53
CA ARG A 270 32.89 -16.34 -0.66
C ARG A 270 32.72 -17.83 -0.38
N ASN A 271 32.94 -18.69 -1.37
CA ASN A 271 32.89 -20.13 -1.23
C ASN A 271 33.96 -20.63 -0.24
N ALA A 272 35.18 -20.10 -0.34
CA ALA A 272 36.26 -20.40 0.61
C ALA A 272 35.93 -19.97 2.05
N ASN A 273 35.23 -18.85 2.22
CA ASN A 273 34.85 -18.31 3.53
C ASN A 273 33.50 -18.81 4.07
N ALA A 274 32.68 -19.47 3.24
CA ALA A 274 31.31 -19.86 3.59
C ALA A 274 31.23 -20.62 4.93
N ARG A 275 32.17 -21.53 5.19
CA ARG A 275 32.22 -22.27 6.46
C ARG A 275 32.47 -21.36 7.67
N ASN A 276 33.34 -20.37 7.55
CA ASN A 276 33.62 -19.40 8.63
C ASN A 276 32.39 -18.52 8.88
N ASP A 277 31.66 -18.19 7.81
CA ASP A 277 30.42 -17.40 7.85
C ASP A 277 29.19 -18.23 8.20
N LYS A 278 29.37 -19.52 8.51
CA LYS A 278 28.29 -20.46 8.86
C LYS A 278 27.24 -20.61 7.75
N LEU A 279 27.68 -20.50 6.50
CA LEU A 279 26.89 -20.64 5.30
C LEU A 279 27.18 -21.98 4.63
N PHE A 280 26.14 -22.54 4.01
CA PHE A 280 26.24 -23.75 3.23
C PHE A 280 26.22 -23.43 1.73
N VAL A 281 26.89 -24.29 0.97
CA VAL A 281 27.00 -24.19 -0.48
C VAL A 281 26.24 -25.37 -1.07
N LEU A 282 25.16 -25.07 -1.79
CA LEU A 282 24.40 -26.07 -2.55
C LEU A 282 25.08 -26.32 -3.90
N ALA A 283 24.76 -27.44 -4.53
CA ALA A 283 25.26 -27.75 -5.88
C ALA A 283 24.96 -26.63 -6.89
N ARG A 284 23.80 -25.96 -6.76
CA ARG A 284 23.37 -24.83 -7.60
C ARG A 284 23.85 -23.44 -7.15
N SER A 285 24.46 -23.31 -5.97
CA SER A 285 24.83 -22.00 -5.39
C SER A 285 25.71 -21.17 -6.32
N ARG A 286 26.62 -21.83 -7.05
CA ARG A 286 27.45 -21.18 -8.06
C ARG A 286 26.61 -20.59 -9.18
N ASP A 287 25.66 -21.34 -9.72
CA ASP A 287 24.83 -20.90 -10.84
C ASP A 287 23.90 -19.77 -10.40
N ASP A 288 23.28 -19.88 -9.22
CA ASP A 288 22.42 -18.84 -8.63
C ASP A 288 23.18 -17.52 -8.46
N TYR A 289 24.41 -17.57 -7.92
CA TYR A 289 25.29 -16.41 -7.78
C TYR A 289 25.71 -15.85 -9.15
N MET A 290 26.21 -16.70 -10.04
CA MET A 290 26.78 -16.26 -11.31
C MET A 290 25.70 -15.63 -12.20
N GLN A 291 24.49 -16.20 -12.21
CA GLN A 291 23.38 -15.65 -12.97
C GLN A 291 23.01 -14.23 -12.50
N ALA A 292 22.93 -14.02 -11.19
CA ALA A 292 22.66 -12.69 -10.62
C ALA A 292 23.79 -11.69 -10.92
N TRP A 293 25.04 -12.11 -10.75
CA TRP A 293 26.22 -11.32 -11.05
C TRP A 293 26.29 -10.88 -12.53
N TYR A 294 26.06 -11.82 -13.45
CA TYR A 294 26.00 -11.52 -14.88
C TYR A 294 24.86 -10.56 -15.21
N ALA A 295 23.69 -10.72 -14.57
CA ALA A 295 22.54 -9.84 -14.80
C ALA A 295 22.84 -8.38 -14.38
N GLU A 296 23.45 -8.17 -13.22
CA GLU A 296 23.83 -6.82 -12.79
C GLU A 296 24.95 -6.22 -13.65
N ASN A 297 25.93 -7.03 -14.06
CA ASN A 297 26.97 -6.56 -14.97
C ASN A 297 26.43 -6.27 -16.36
N ALA A 298 25.41 -6.98 -16.84
CA ALA A 298 24.74 -6.65 -18.09
C ALA A 298 24.07 -5.25 -18.02
N ARG A 299 23.48 -4.88 -16.87
CA ARG A 299 22.91 -3.54 -16.64
C ARG A 299 24.00 -2.47 -16.60
N TYR A 300 25.09 -2.75 -15.88
CA TYR A 300 26.26 -1.88 -15.80
C TYR A 300 26.90 -1.63 -17.17
N CYS A 301 27.00 -2.67 -18.00
CA CYS A 301 27.61 -2.65 -19.33
C CYS A 301 26.71 -2.09 -20.44
N SER A 302 25.59 -1.45 -20.11
CA SER A 302 24.75 -0.78 -21.10
C SER A 302 25.47 0.45 -21.70
N PRO A 303 25.32 0.74 -23.00
CA PRO A 303 25.93 1.91 -23.63
C PRO A 303 25.56 3.22 -22.94
N GLN A 304 24.31 3.33 -22.46
CA GLN A 304 23.80 4.50 -21.74
C GLN A 304 24.50 4.69 -20.39
N ASN A 305 24.68 3.60 -19.62
CA ASN A 305 25.39 3.69 -18.36
C ASN A 305 26.87 4.02 -18.59
N ALA A 306 27.51 3.36 -19.56
CA ALA A 306 28.90 3.66 -19.93
C ALA A 306 29.10 5.13 -20.31
N PHE A 307 28.16 5.71 -21.08
CA PHE A 307 28.14 7.13 -21.43
C PHE A 307 28.06 8.04 -20.20
N GLU A 308 27.19 7.74 -19.24
CA GLU A 308 27.09 8.52 -17.99
C GLU A 308 28.37 8.45 -17.14
N PHE A 309 29.04 7.29 -17.09
CA PHE A 309 30.35 7.17 -16.44
C PHE A 309 31.40 8.04 -17.15
N GLY A 310 31.44 8.00 -18.49
CA GLY A 310 32.35 8.83 -19.29
C GLY A 310 32.11 10.33 -19.08
N ARG A 311 30.85 10.76 -19.03
CA ARG A 311 30.48 12.16 -18.75
C ARG A 311 31.00 12.65 -17.40
N ARG A 312 31.03 11.77 -16.40
CA ARG A 312 31.52 12.08 -15.05
C ARG A 312 33.04 11.90 -14.92
N SER A 313 33.71 11.45 -15.97
CA SER A 313 35.12 11.02 -15.92
C SER A 313 35.36 9.98 -14.81
N ALA A 314 34.37 9.13 -14.57
CA ALA A 314 34.43 8.08 -13.55
C ALA A 314 35.00 6.80 -14.18
N TYR A 315 35.77 6.03 -13.40
CA TYR A 315 36.31 4.77 -13.86
C TYR A 315 35.21 3.79 -14.29
N PHE A 316 35.36 3.19 -15.48
CA PHE A 316 34.44 2.20 -16.02
C PHE A 316 35.16 0.87 -16.32
N ALA A 317 34.88 -0.16 -15.52
CA ALA A 317 35.42 -1.51 -15.66
C ALA A 317 34.90 -2.25 -16.92
N LEU A 318 35.56 -2.08 -18.07
CA LEU A 318 35.20 -2.79 -19.32
C LEU A 318 35.42 -4.31 -19.25
N ASN A 319 36.34 -4.77 -18.40
CA ASN A 319 36.70 -6.18 -18.26
C ASN A 319 35.57 -7.04 -17.67
N VAL A 320 34.61 -6.45 -16.95
CA VAL A 320 33.43 -7.18 -16.44
C VAL A 320 32.34 -7.35 -17.49
N CYS A 321 32.44 -6.65 -18.62
CA CYS A 321 31.48 -6.72 -19.69
C CYS A 321 31.72 -7.94 -20.57
N GLY A 322 30.64 -8.60 -21.00
CA GLY A 322 30.73 -9.69 -21.97
C GLY A 322 31.32 -9.21 -23.31
N GLN A 323 32.07 -10.07 -23.99
CA GLN A 323 32.78 -9.71 -25.24
C GLN A 323 31.87 -9.06 -26.30
N ASN A 324 30.62 -9.52 -26.41
CA ASN A 324 29.64 -9.01 -27.38
C ASN A 324 29.10 -7.60 -27.08
N VAL A 325 29.32 -7.07 -25.87
CA VAL A 325 28.86 -5.73 -25.45
C VAL A 325 30.01 -4.78 -25.17
N GLN A 326 31.23 -5.28 -24.96
CA GLN A 326 32.43 -4.47 -24.68
C GLN A 326 32.63 -3.33 -25.68
N GLY A 327 32.56 -3.61 -26.99
CA GLY A 327 32.76 -2.58 -28.01
C GLY A 327 31.72 -1.45 -27.95
N ARG A 328 30.44 -1.80 -27.71
CA ARG A 328 29.36 -0.81 -27.57
C ARG A 328 29.47 -0.02 -26.27
N ALA A 329 29.84 -0.67 -25.17
CA ALA A 329 30.08 -0.02 -23.89
C ALA A 329 31.28 0.94 -23.96
N GLN A 330 32.38 0.51 -24.60
CA GLN A 330 33.56 1.36 -24.83
C GLN A 330 33.21 2.58 -25.68
N HIS A 331 32.43 2.40 -26.76
CA HIS A 331 31.94 3.51 -27.57
C HIS A 331 31.10 4.49 -26.75
N GLY A 332 30.17 3.99 -25.93
CA GLY A 332 29.37 4.80 -25.02
C GLY A 332 30.24 5.62 -24.06
N TYR A 333 31.20 4.97 -23.41
CA TYR A 333 32.13 5.62 -22.48
C TYR A 333 32.94 6.77 -23.12
N VAL A 334 33.61 6.50 -24.25
CA VAL A 334 34.39 7.52 -24.99
C VAL A 334 33.48 8.63 -25.51
N SER A 335 32.26 8.31 -25.94
CA SER A 335 31.27 9.30 -26.34
C SER A 335 30.86 10.21 -25.18
N GLY A 336 30.79 9.67 -23.96
CA GLY A 336 30.51 10.43 -22.74
C GLY A 336 31.62 11.42 -22.38
N GLU A 337 32.88 10.98 -22.45
CA GLU A 337 34.04 11.86 -22.23
C GLU A 337 34.08 12.99 -23.27
N ARG A 338 33.82 12.66 -24.54
CA ARG A 338 33.74 13.64 -25.62
C ARG A 338 32.58 14.62 -25.41
N TYR A 339 31.41 14.13 -25.02
CA TYR A 339 30.24 14.96 -24.71
C TYR A 339 30.55 15.97 -23.62
N GLU A 340 31.16 15.53 -22.52
CA GLU A 340 31.54 16.41 -21.41
C GLU A 340 32.60 17.45 -21.84
N SER A 341 33.57 17.07 -22.66
CA SER A 341 34.55 18.01 -23.22
C SER A 341 33.86 19.11 -24.05
N VAL A 342 32.97 18.73 -24.97
CA VAL A 342 32.20 19.66 -25.81
C VAL A 342 31.26 20.53 -24.96
N MET A 343 30.64 19.98 -23.92
CA MET A 343 29.81 20.74 -22.98
C MET A 343 30.61 21.83 -22.26
N ARG A 344 31.84 21.54 -21.83
CA ARG A 344 32.72 22.54 -21.19
C ARG A 344 33.14 23.63 -22.16
N GLU A 345 33.46 23.28 -23.41
CA GLU A 345 33.76 24.25 -24.45
C GLU A 345 32.57 25.16 -24.75
N ARG A 346 31.37 24.58 -24.90
CA ARG A 346 30.13 25.32 -25.07
C ARG A 346 29.90 26.31 -23.92
N ALA A 347 30.03 25.85 -22.68
CA ALA A 347 29.86 26.71 -21.50
C ALA A 347 30.92 27.83 -21.43
N ARG A 348 32.11 27.61 -21.99
CA ARG A 348 33.13 28.67 -22.14
C ARG A 348 32.71 29.67 -23.22
N VAL A 349 32.30 29.21 -24.41
CA VAL A 349 31.84 30.07 -25.51
C VAL A 349 30.63 30.91 -25.09
N GLU A 350 29.66 30.32 -24.38
CA GLU A 350 28.48 31.05 -23.88
C GLU A 350 28.86 32.18 -22.89
N ARG A 351 29.83 31.93 -22.00
CA ARG A 351 30.36 32.97 -21.11
C ARG A 351 31.10 34.07 -21.86
N ASP A 352 31.94 33.69 -22.82
CA ASP A 352 32.70 34.63 -23.66
C ASP A 352 31.77 35.47 -24.53
N LEU A 353 30.68 34.88 -25.05
CA LEU A 353 29.63 35.55 -25.81
C LEU A 353 28.92 36.59 -24.96
N SER A 354 28.43 36.21 -23.77
CA SER A 354 27.78 37.14 -22.83
C SER A 354 28.69 38.33 -22.50
N SER A 355 29.95 38.05 -22.13
CA SER A 355 30.93 39.08 -21.79
C SER A 355 31.25 40.01 -22.97
N THR A 356 31.28 39.48 -24.20
CA THR A 356 31.53 40.27 -25.41
C THR A 356 30.33 41.15 -25.76
N ILE A 357 29.10 40.64 -25.60
CA ILE A 357 27.86 41.40 -25.76
C ILE A 357 27.78 42.55 -24.75
N ASP A 358 28.11 42.29 -23.48
CA ASP A 358 28.11 43.33 -22.44
C ASP A 358 29.11 44.45 -22.77
N ARG A 359 30.35 44.08 -23.15
CA ARG A 359 31.37 45.06 -23.59
C ARG A 359 30.94 45.84 -24.82
N ARG A 360 30.23 45.19 -25.76
CA ARG A 360 29.69 45.85 -26.95
C ARG A 360 28.64 46.87 -26.57
N ASN A 361 27.73 46.53 -25.66
CA ASN A 361 26.70 47.45 -25.18
C ASN A 361 27.29 48.64 -24.42
N ASP A 362 28.27 48.41 -23.54
CA ASP A 362 28.99 49.48 -22.84
C ASP A 362 29.69 50.43 -23.81
N THR A 363 30.30 49.88 -24.87
CA THR A 363 30.99 50.67 -25.90
C THR A 363 29.99 51.45 -26.76
N ASP A 364 28.87 50.84 -27.12
CA ASP A 364 27.77 51.49 -27.86
C ASP A 364 27.18 52.65 -27.04
N ASP A 365 27.01 52.47 -25.72
CA ASP A 365 26.56 53.54 -24.82
C ASP A 365 27.59 54.68 -24.70
N LYS A 366 28.88 54.36 -24.61
CA LYS A 366 29.95 55.37 -24.64
C LYS A 366 29.94 56.15 -25.96
N LEU A 367 29.79 55.46 -27.09
CA LEU A 367 29.70 56.08 -28.40
C LEU A 367 28.47 57.00 -28.48
N ARG A 368 27.30 56.55 -28.04
CA ARG A 368 26.08 57.36 -28.01
C ARG A 368 26.22 58.60 -27.13
N ARG A 369 26.91 58.51 -25.98
CA ARG A 369 27.20 59.67 -25.12
C ARG A 369 28.12 60.65 -25.83
N LEU A 370 29.21 60.16 -26.43
CA LEU A 370 30.15 60.99 -27.18
C LEU A 370 29.47 61.68 -28.37
N GLU A 371 28.62 60.98 -29.13
CA GLU A 371 27.87 61.56 -30.25
C GLU A 371 26.88 62.64 -29.78
N LYS A 372 26.24 62.45 -28.61
CA LYS A 372 25.40 63.49 -28.00
C LYS A 372 26.20 64.71 -27.56
N GLU A 373 27.41 64.51 -27.00
CA GLU A 373 28.30 65.61 -26.61
C GLU A 373 28.81 66.39 -27.83
N ILE A 374 29.25 65.68 -28.88
CA ILE A 374 29.66 66.29 -30.16
C ILE A 374 28.50 67.14 -30.72
N LYS A 375 27.29 66.57 -30.78
CA LYS A 375 26.12 67.29 -31.28
C LYS A 375 25.77 68.52 -30.42
N ARG A 376 25.76 68.37 -29.09
CA ARG A 376 25.47 69.47 -28.15
C ARG A 376 26.45 70.64 -28.35
N ASP A 377 27.72 70.35 -28.52
CA ASP A 377 28.75 71.38 -28.70
C ASP A 377 28.73 71.99 -30.11
N GLN A 378 28.28 71.25 -31.13
CA GLN A 378 28.00 71.80 -32.47
C GLN A 378 26.78 72.73 -32.47
N ASP A 379 25.75 72.41 -31.68
CA ASP A 379 24.52 73.20 -31.57
C ASP A 379 24.68 74.45 -30.66
N ASN A 380 25.78 74.54 -29.89
CA ASN A 380 26.06 75.68 -29.01
C ASN A 380 26.54 76.91 -29.82
N LYS A 381 25.64 77.88 -30.01
CA LYS A 381 25.88 79.11 -30.77
C LYS A 381 26.93 80.04 -30.16
N ASP A 382 27.20 79.91 -28.85
CA ASP A 382 28.16 80.75 -28.11
C ASP A 382 29.54 80.09 -27.98
N ARG A 383 29.79 78.97 -28.67
CA ARG A 383 31.05 78.25 -28.60
C ARG A 383 32.18 79.05 -29.27
N PRO A 384 33.29 79.36 -28.56
CA PRO A 384 34.42 80.08 -29.14
C PRO A 384 35.07 79.26 -30.25
N ARG A 385 35.29 79.85 -31.43
CA ARG A 385 35.99 79.21 -32.54
C ARG A 385 37.48 79.54 -32.48
N ASN A 386 38.24 78.71 -31.78
CA ASN A 386 39.68 78.84 -31.62
C ASN A 386 40.41 77.49 -31.84
N ASP A 387 41.74 77.53 -31.91
CA ASP A 387 42.57 76.33 -32.14
C ASP A 387 42.36 75.23 -31.09
N GLU A 388 42.00 75.59 -29.86
CA GLU A 388 41.73 74.64 -28.78
C GLU A 388 40.44 73.85 -29.03
N THR A 389 39.35 74.53 -29.38
CA THR A 389 38.08 73.89 -29.76
C THR A 389 38.21 73.02 -31.02
N ALA A 390 39.05 73.41 -31.98
CA ALA A 390 39.36 72.61 -33.15
C ALA A 390 40.14 71.33 -32.80
N ARG A 391 41.07 71.40 -31.84
CA ARG A 391 41.80 70.22 -31.32
C ARG A 391 40.87 69.25 -30.57
N ILE A 392 39.95 69.79 -29.76
CA ILE A 392 38.97 68.97 -29.02
C ILE A 392 38.04 68.23 -29.99
N ASP A 393 37.53 68.91 -31.03
CA ASP A 393 36.66 68.26 -32.03
C ASP A 393 37.40 67.17 -32.80
N LYS A 394 38.65 67.44 -33.20
CA LYS A 394 39.49 66.45 -33.86
C LYS A 394 39.70 65.20 -32.98
N LYS A 395 39.96 65.40 -31.68
CA LYS A 395 40.12 64.29 -30.73
C LYS A 395 38.83 63.50 -30.56
N ARG A 396 37.68 64.17 -30.41
CA ARG A 396 36.38 63.49 -30.28
C ARG A 396 35.99 62.72 -31.54
N GLU A 397 36.29 63.22 -32.73
CA GLU A 397 36.05 62.47 -33.96
C GLU A 397 37.00 61.26 -34.08
N GLN A 398 38.24 61.37 -33.58
CA GLN A 398 39.14 60.23 -33.45
C GLN A 398 38.57 59.19 -32.46
N ASP A 399 38.18 59.60 -31.25
CA ASP A 399 37.59 58.72 -30.24
C ASP A 399 36.31 58.05 -30.78
N ARG A 400 35.46 58.79 -31.52
CA ARG A 400 34.27 58.28 -32.19
C ARG A 400 34.60 57.22 -33.24
N ALA A 401 35.60 57.48 -34.08
CA ALA A 401 36.05 56.54 -35.09
C ALA A 401 36.67 55.28 -34.46
N GLU A 402 37.41 55.41 -33.36
CA GLU A 402 37.98 54.30 -32.59
C GLU A 402 36.90 53.44 -31.94
N LEU A 403 35.95 54.06 -31.22
CA LEU A 403 34.81 53.34 -30.62
C LEU A 403 33.98 52.64 -31.70
N SER A 404 33.73 53.29 -32.83
CA SER A 404 33.01 52.69 -33.96
C SER A 404 33.75 51.49 -34.56
N ARG A 405 35.09 51.55 -34.67
CA ARG A 405 35.91 50.41 -35.10
C ARG A 405 35.87 49.28 -34.07
N TYR A 406 36.01 49.61 -32.79
CA TYR A 406 35.98 48.63 -31.72
C TYR A 406 34.63 47.89 -31.65
N ILE A 407 33.50 48.60 -31.83
CA ILE A 407 32.18 47.95 -31.95
C ILE A 407 32.12 47.00 -33.14
N ARG A 408 32.68 47.36 -34.30
CA ARG A 408 32.72 46.45 -35.46
C ARG A 408 33.53 45.20 -35.18
N ASP A 409 34.66 45.32 -34.49
CA ASP A 409 35.50 44.18 -34.09
C ASP A 409 34.80 43.30 -33.06
N LEU A 410 34.08 43.90 -32.10
CA LEU A 410 33.24 43.16 -31.16
C LEU A 410 32.08 42.43 -31.84
N ASN A 411 31.41 43.05 -32.82
CA ASN A 411 30.34 42.39 -33.59
C ASN A 411 30.89 41.17 -34.35
N ARG A 412 32.04 41.29 -35.03
CA ARG A 412 32.68 40.13 -35.69
C ARG A 412 32.96 39.00 -34.71
N LYS A 413 33.46 39.35 -33.53
CA LYS A 413 33.73 38.36 -32.47
C LYS A 413 32.44 37.72 -31.94
N ILE A 414 31.35 38.48 -31.84
CA ILE A 414 30.03 37.94 -31.47
C ILE A 414 29.57 36.94 -32.53
N ASP A 415 29.61 37.29 -33.82
CA ASP A 415 29.23 36.40 -34.92
C ASP A 415 30.06 35.09 -34.90
N ASP A 416 31.37 35.19 -34.67
CA ASP A 416 32.25 34.02 -34.53
C ASP A 416 31.85 33.14 -33.34
N LEU A 417 31.58 33.75 -32.17
CA LEU A 417 31.16 33.03 -30.97
C LEU A 417 29.78 32.38 -31.12
N GLU A 418 28.84 33.02 -31.82
CA GLU A 418 27.54 32.46 -32.14
C GLU A 418 27.68 31.23 -33.06
N MET A 419 28.50 31.31 -34.10
CA MET A 419 28.82 30.17 -34.96
C MET A 419 29.42 29.00 -34.17
N TRP A 420 30.37 29.26 -33.26
CA TRP A 420 30.93 28.22 -32.39
C TRP A 420 29.88 27.62 -31.46
N ARG A 421 29.02 28.44 -30.85
CA ARG A 421 27.90 27.97 -30.01
C ARG A 421 26.99 27.02 -30.79
N HIS A 422 26.60 27.38 -32.02
CA HIS A 422 25.78 26.51 -32.87
C HIS A 422 26.50 25.19 -33.19
N ARG A 423 27.77 25.26 -33.59
CA ARG A 423 28.58 24.06 -33.88
C ARG A 423 28.69 23.11 -32.69
N HIS A 424 28.89 23.64 -31.48
CA HIS A 424 28.96 22.81 -30.27
C HIS A 424 27.59 22.17 -29.96
N ILE A 425 26.48 22.87 -30.18
CA ILE A 425 25.13 22.30 -30.04
C ILE A 425 24.93 21.12 -31.01
N GLU A 426 25.28 21.30 -32.29
CA GLU A 426 25.19 20.24 -33.30
C GLU A 426 26.07 19.02 -32.95
N GLN A 427 27.29 19.26 -32.45
CA GLN A 427 28.19 18.19 -32.00
C GLN A 427 27.61 17.40 -30.83
N LEU A 428 26.98 18.07 -29.85
CA LEU A 428 26.33 17.39 -28.72
C LEU A 428 25.16 16.53 -29.19
N GLU A 429 24.34 17.03 -30.12
CA GLU A 429 23.25 16.26 -30.71
C GLU A 429 23.78 15.06 -31.50
N GLN A 430 24.85 15.22 -32.28
CA GLN A 430 25.46 14.15 -33.05
C GLN A 430 25.98 13.03 -32.14
N ILE A 431 26.65 13.38 -31.04
CA ILE A 431 27.14 12.41 -30.07
C ILE A 431 25.95 11.63 -29.48
N MET A 432 24.89 12.32 -29.07
CA MET A 432 23.69 11.69 -28.50
C MET A 432 22.97 10.75 -29.49
N ARG A 433 22.97 11.06 -30.79
CA ARG A 433 22.38 10.20 -31.83
C ARG A 433 23.23 8.96 -32.16
N SER A 434 24.51 8.96 -31.78
CA SER A 434 25.46 7.87 -32.06
C SER A 434 25.55 6.82 -30.95
N LEU A 435 24.89 7.05 -29.81
CA LEU A 435 24.76 6.11 -28.68
C LEU A 435 23.79 4.97 -29.02
#